data_AF-A0AAU7JMV0-F1
#
_entry.id   AF-A0AAU7JMV0-F1
#
_cell.length_a   1.000
_cell.length_b   1.000
_cell.length_c   1.000
_cell.angle_alpha   90.00
_cell.angle_beta   90.00
_cell.angle_gamma   90.00
#
_symmetry.space_group_name_H-M   'P 1'
#
loop_
_entity.id
_entity.type
_entity.pdbx_description
1 polymer ?
#
loop_
_entity_poly.entity_id
_entity_poly.type
_entity_poly.pdbx_seq_one_letter_code
_entity_poly.pdbx_strand_id
1 'polypeptide(L)'
;MRMGMIVLVAAGVAGCMPSTTRVSAPSSPSAVQPVSPGAKRISYDGSGGYILPDGAVVAADPSGGFTLPNGARVNPDGRGGVVLPNGARCAPDGARGYICP
;
A
#
# COMPACT_ATOMS: atom_id res chain seq x y z
N MET A 1 -17.26 29.51 66.85
CA MET A 1 -16.62 30.42 65.87
C MET A 1 -17.30 30.25 64.52
N ARG A 2 -17.56 31.36 63.83
CA ARG A 2 -18.04 31.41 62.44
C ARG A 2 -16.87 31.19 61.46
N MET A 3 -17.20 30.94 60.20
CA MET A 3 -16.33 30.87 58.99
C MET A 3 -15.79 29.46 58.70
N GLY A 4 -15.97 28.87 57.51
CA GLY A 4 -16.59 29.37 56.29
C GLY A 4 -16.24 28.46 55.10
N MET A 5 -17.01 28.64 54.02
CA MET A 5 -16.63 28.49 52.61
C MET A 5 -16.30 27.08 52.06
N ILE A 6 -17.28 26.41 51.41
CA ILE A 6 -17.50 26.33 49.94
C ILE A 6 -16.40 25.53 49.22
N VAL A 7 -16.78 24.36 48.70
CA VAL A 7 -16.49 23.98 47.31
C VAL A 7 -17.72 23.25 46.74
N LEU A 8 -18.42 23.95 45.85
CA LEU A 8 -19.33 23.39 44.87
C LEU A 8 -18.52 22.55 43.87
N VAL A 9 -18.89 21.28 43.67
CA VAL A 9 -18.56 20.57 42.43
C VAL A 9 -19.85 20.13 41.78
N ALA A 10 -20.07 20.75 40.63
CA ALA A 10 -21.14 20.55 39.66
C ALA A 10 -21.18 19.08 39.18
N ALA A 11 -22.37 18.48 39.12
CA ALA A 11 -23.20 18.34 37.91
C ALA A 11 -22.68 17.32 36.89
N GLY A 12 -23.55 16.38 36.52
CA GLY A 12 -23.34 15.51 35.36
C GLY A 12 -24.14 14.22 35.41
N VAL A 13 -25.45 14.32 35.21
CA VAL A 13 -26.35 13.20 34.87
C VAL A 13 -26.23 12.87 33.37
N ALA A 14 -26.76 11.68 33.01
CA ALA A 14 -26.95 11.10 31.68
C ALA A 14 -25.76 10.23 31.21
N GLY A 15 -25.97 8.98 30.80
CA GLY A 15 -27.17 8.35 30.26
C GLY A 15 -26.72 7.53 29.05
N CYS A 16 -27.24 6.30 28.95
CA CYS A 16 -26.80 5.23 28.07
C CYS A 16 -26.81 5.50 26.55
N MET A 17 -26.14 4.57 25.85
CA MET A 17 -26.30 4.09 24.46
C MET A 17 -25.38 4.72 23.39
N PRO A 18 -25.13 4.04 22.24
CA PRO A 18 -25.05 2.60 21.98
C PRO A 18 -23.75 2.19 21.25
N SER A 19 -23.55 0.88 21.17
CA SER A 19 -22.63 0.21 20.23
C SER A 19 -22.77 0.76 18.82
N THR A 20 -21.77 1.51 18.35
CA THR A 20 -21.61 1.76 16.91
C THR A 20 -20.61 0.74 16.38
N THR A 21 -21.18 -0.31 15.79
CA THR A 21 -20.56 -1.10 14.73
C THR A 21 -19.82 -0.16 13.78
N ARG A 22 -18.48 -0.14 13.85
CA ARG A 22 -17.69 0.37 12.74
C ARG A 22 -17.91 -0.59 11.58
N VAL A 23 -18.80 -0.18 10.69
CA VAL A 23 -18.89 -0.65 9.31
C VAL A 23 -17.47 -0.65 8.76
N SER A 24 -16.95 -1.84 8.48
CA SER A 24 -15.80 -2.03 7.61
C SER A 24 -16.15 -1.38 6.27
N ALA A 25 -15.59 -0.20 6.02
CA ALA A 25 -15.56 0.32 4.66
C ALA A 25 -14.73 -0.67 3.82
N PRO A 26 -15.25 -1.19 2.69
CA PRO A 26 -14.41 -1.90 1.75
C PRO A 26 -13.35 -0.91 1.26
N SER A 27 -12.09 -1.29 1.47
CA SER A 27 -10.88 -0.63 0.98
C SER A 27 -11.12 -0.16 -0.45
N SER A 28 -11.13 1.15 -0.69
CA SER A 28 -11.23 1.69 -2.05
C SER A 28 -9.87 1.49 -2.74
N PRO A 29 -9.74 0.67 -3.81
CA PRO A 29 -8.51 0.65 -4.58
C PRO A 29 -8.62 1.75 -5.66
N SER A 30 -8.38 3.00 -5.29
CA SER A 30 -8.25 4.07 -6.29
C SER A 30 -7.38 5.20 -5.76
N ALA A 31 -6.08 4.92 -5.76
CA ALA A 31 -5.09 5.96 -6.02
C ALA A 31 -4.19 5.43 -7.13
N VAL A 32 -4.69 5.49 -8.37
CA VAL A 32 -3.81 5.46 -9.55
C VAL A 32 -3.01 6.75 -9.50
N GLN A 33 -1.84 6.71 -8.87
CA GLN A 33 -0.92 7.83 -8.94
C GLN A 33 -0.33 7.88 -10.36
N PRO A 34 -0.41 9.02 -11.06
CA PRO A 34 0.22 9.17 -12.35
C PRO A 34 1.75 9.05 -12.19
N VAL A 35 2.32 8.04 -12.84
CA VAL A 35 3.77 7.82 -12.91
C VAL A 35 4.44 9.02 -13.58
N SER A 36 5.43 9.60 -12.90
CA SER A 36 6.26 10.68 -13.45
C SER A 36 6.92 10.26 -14.78
N PRO A 37 6.99 11.15 -15.78
CA PRO A 37 7.63 10.86 -17.05
C PRO A 37 9.16 10.93 -16.88
N GLY A 38 9.77 9.79 -16.55
CA GLY A 38 11.23 9.72 -16.48
C GLY A 38 11.81 8.34 -16.20
N ALA A 39 11.11 7.50 -15.43
CA ALA A 39 11.49 6.12 -15.20
C ALA A 39 10.25 5.25 -14.98
N LYS A 40 10.16 4.11 -15.69
CA LYS A 40 9.04 3.17 -15.50
C LYS A 40 9.24 2.44 -14.18
N ARG A 41 8.32 2.64 -13.24
CA ARG A 41 8.35 1.99 -11.91
C ARG A 41 7.35 0.85 -11.85
N ILE A 42 7.81 -0.28 -11.33
CA ILE A 42 6.97 -1.42 -10.92
C ILE A 42 6.93 -1.38 -9.40
N SER A 43 5.76 -1.26 -8.78
CA SER A 43 5.62 -1.16 -7.32
C SER A 43 5.05 -2.44 -6.74
N TYR A 44 5.42 -2.84 -5.53
CA TYR A 44 4.72 -3.91 -4.82
C TYR A 44 3.31 -3.44 -4.44
N ASP A 45 2.30 -4.32 -4.57
CA ASP A 45 0.89 -3.98 -4.30
C ASP A 45 0.52 -4.08 -2.81
N GLY A 46 1.36 -4.72 -1.99
CA GLY A 46 1.07 -5.00 -0.59
C GLY A 46 0.52 -6.41 -0.33
N SER A 47 -0.03 -7.09 -1.33
CA SER A 47 -0.79 -8.34 -1.19
C SER A 47 -0.15 -9.55 -1.88
N GLY A 48 1.07 -9.40 -2.42
CA GLY A 48 1.82 -10.49 -3.06
C GLY A 48 1.95 -10.33 -4.57
N GLY A 49 1.70 -9.14 -5.10
CA GLY A 49 1.81 -8.80 -6.51
C GLY A 49 2.57 -7.51 -6.75
N TYR A 50 2.60 -7.12 -8.02
CA TYR A 50 3.25 -5.92 -8.52
C TYR A 50 2.28 -5.11 -9.38
N ILE A 51 2.29 -3.79 -9.17
CA ILE A 51 1.62 -2.79 -9.97
C ILE A 51 2.60 -2.34 -11.06
N LEU A 52 2.23 -2.55 -12.31
CA LEU A 52 3.02 -2.17 -13.49
C LEU A 52 2.84 -0.68 -13.82
N PRO A 53 3.72 -0.10 -14.66
CA PRO A 53 3.60 1.30 -15.09
C PRO A 53 2.28 1.63 -15.81
N ASP A 54 1.64 0.64 -16.44
CA ASP A 54 0.32 0.76 -17.08
C ASP A 54 -0.85 0.60 -16.09
N GLY A 55 -0.57 0.35 -14.81
CA GLY A 55 -1.56 0.18 -13.75
C GLY A 55 -2.07 -1.25 -13.56
N ALA A 56 -1.71 -2.18 -14.44
CA ALA A 56 -2.04 -3.60 -14.26
C ALA A 56 -1.39 -4.17 -12.98
N VAL A 57 -2.09 -5.11 -12.34
CA VAL A 57 -1.54 -5.85 -11.19
C VAL A 57 -1.26 -7.28 -11.62
N VAL A 58 -0.04 -7.75 -11.35
CA VAL A 58 0.40 -9.14 -11.62
C VAL A 58 0.82 -9.82 -10.33
N ALA A 59 0.64 -11.12 -10.23
CA ALA A 59 1.11 -11.89 -9.09
C ALA A 59 2.64 -12.02 -9.11
N ALA A 60 3.26 -11.86 -7.93
CA ALA A 60 4.65 -12.25 -7.76
C ALA A 60 4.76 -13.76 -7.81
N ASP A 61 5.80 -14.24 -8.46
CA ASP A 61 6.08 -15.66 -8.54
C ASP A 61 7.03 -16.09 -7.43
N PRO A 62 6.85 -17.28 -6.83
CA PRO A 62 7.74 -17.79 -5.78
C PRO A 62 9.20 -17.92 -6.23
N SER A 63 9.47 -17.99 -7.54
CA SER A 63 10.82 -18.04 -8.10
C SER A 63 11.51 -16.67 -8.15
N GLY A 64 10.88 -15.59 -7.67
CA GLY A 64 11.44 -14.24 -7.60
C GLY A 64 11.18 -13.36 -8.85
N GLY A 65 10.27 -13.77 -9.73
CA GLY A 65 9.86 -13.02 -10.92
C GLY A 65 8.37 -12.72 -10.93
N PHE A 66 7.82 -12.50 -12.12
CA PHE A 66 6.37 -12.40 -12.35
C PHE A 66 6.06 -12.55 -13.84
N THR A 67 4.80 -12.81 -14.17
CA THR A 67 4.33 -12.92 -15.55
C THR A 67 3.53 -11.68 -15.93
N LEU A 68 3.88 -11.07 -17.05
CA LEU A 68 3.20 -9.90 -17.60
C LEU A 68 1.81 -10.29 -18.15
N PRO A 69 0.87 -9.33 -18.29
CA PRO A 69 -0.47 -9.61 -18.84
C PRO A 69 -0.44 -10.20 -20.26
N ASN A 70 0.62 -9.95 -21.03
CA ASN A 70 0.84 -10.53 -22.35
C ASN A 70 1.42 -11.96 -22.32
N GLY A 71 1.55 -12.58 -21.14
CA GLY A 71 2.10 -13.92 -20.95
C GLY A 71 3.62 -14.00 -20.91
N ALA A 72 4.34 -12.89 -21.18
CA ALA A 72 5.79 -12.89 -21.15
C ALA A 72 6.32 -12.92 -19.71
N ARG A 73 7.43 -13.62 -19.50
CA ARG A 73 8.01 -13.82 -18.17
C ARG A 73 9.10 -12.80 -17.87
N VAL A 74 9.03 -12.22 -16.67
CA VAL A 74 10.09 -11.41 -16.08
C VAL A 74 10.86 -12.28 -15.09
N ASN A 75 12.18 -12.32 -15.24
CA ASN A 75 13.05 -13.15 -14.42
C ASN A 75 13.85 -12.30 -13.43
N PRO A 76 14.14 -12.81 -12.22
CA PRO A 76 15.11 -12.17 -11.33
C PRO A 76 16.49 -12.13 -11.99
N ASP A 77 17.24 -11.04 -11.76
CA ASP A 77 18.60 -10.88 -12.29
C ASP A 77 19.70 -11.50 -11.38
N GLY A 78 19.30 -12.06 -10.24
CA GLY A 78 20.20 -12.62 -9.22
C GLY A 78 20.94 -11.57 -8.37
N ARG A 79 20.69 -10.27 -8.57
CA ARG A 79 21.29 -9.14 -7.83
C ARG A 79 20.24 -8.28 -7.13
N GLY A 80 19.03 -8.80 -6.96
CA GLY A 80 17.89 -8.13 -6.35
C GLY A 80 17.03 -7.30 -7.31
N GLY A 81 17.36 -7.28 -8.60
CA GLY A 81 16.55 -6.69 -9.67
C GLY A 81 15.86 -7.75 -10.51
N VAL A 82 15.31 -7.31 -11.64
CA VAL A 82 14.66 -8.17 -12.64
C VAL A 82 15.11 -7.84 -14.05
N VAL A 83 14.99 -8.81 -14.95
CA VAL A 83 15.23 -8.66 -16.40
C VAL A 83 13.92 -8.89 -17.14
N LEU A 84 13.52 -7.90 -17.92
CA LEU A 84 12.36 -7.97 -18.79
C LEU A 84 12.63 -8.91 -19.98
N PRO A 85 11.56 -9.43 -20.62
CA PRO A 85 11.69 -10.26 -21.81
C PRO A 85 12.37 -9.56 -22.99
N ASN A 86 12.40 -8.22 -23.01
CA ASN A 86 13.13 -7.43 -24.00
C ASN A 86 14.62 -7.24 -23.65
N GLY A 87 15.12 -7.83 -22.57
CA GLY A 87 16.50 -7.73 -22.09
C GLY A 87 16.78 -6.51 -21.20
N ALA A 88 15.82 -5.62 -20.97
CA ALA A 88 16.01 -4.48 -20.09
C ALA A 88 16.12 -4.94 -18.63
N ARG A 89 17.12 -4.46 -17.91
CA ARG A 89 17.31 -4.73 -16.48
C ARG A 89 16.67 -3.62 -15.65
N CYS A 90 15.79 -3.97 -14.71
CA CYS A 90 15.27 -3.06 -13.71
C CYS A 90 15.98 -3.28 -12.37
N ALA A 91 16.44 -2.19 -11.77
CA ALA A 91 17.07 -2.20 -10.46
C ALA A 91 16.02 -2.19 -9.34
N PRO A 92 16.29 -2.77 -8.17
CA PRO A 92 15.39 -2.63 -7.02
C PRO A 92 15.26 -1.16 -6.61
N ASP A 93 14.06 -0.74 -6.23
CA ASP A 93 13.77 0.64 -5.80
C ASP A 93 13.95 0.86 -4.28
N GLY A 94 14.28 -0.19 -3.53
CA GLY A 94 14.41 -0.17 -2.06
C GLY A 94 13.08 -0.27 -1.30
N ALA A 95 11.93 -0.28 -2.00
CA ALA A 95 10.58 -0.39 -1.45
C ALA A 95 9.85 -1.63 -1.97
N ARG A 96 10.60 -2.71 -2.23
CA ARG A 96 10.12 -3.99 -2.83
C ARG A 96 9.58 -3.84 -4.26
N GLY A 97 9.86 -2.72 -4.94
CA GLY A 97 9.58 -2.49 -6.34
C GLY A 97 10.86 -2.44 -7.19
N TYR A 98 10.69 -2.05 -8.46
CA TYR A 98 11.76 -1.97 -9.45
C TYR A 98 11.67 -0.68 -10.26
N ILE A 99 12.83 -0.11 -10.59
CA ILE A 99 13.00 1.03 -11.50
C ILE A 99 13.61 0.51 -12.79
N CYS A 100 12.90 0.71 -13.89
CA CYS A 100 13.31 0.31 -15.23
C CYS A 100 13.81 1.53 -16.04
N PRO A 101 14.79 1.32 -16.95
CA PRO A 101 15.25 2.35 -17.87
C PRO A 101 14.16 2.79 -18.87
#